data_AF-A0A657ASN6-F1
#
_entry.id   AF-A0A657ASN6-F1
#
_cell.length_a   1.000
_cell.length_b   1.000
_cell.length_c   1.000
_cell.angle_alpha   90.00
_cell.angle_beta   90.00
_cell.angle_gamma   90.00
#
_symmetry.space_group_name_H-M   'P 1'
#
loop_
_entity.id
_entity.type
_entity.pdbx_description
1 polymer ?
#
loop_
_entity_poly.entity_id
_entity_poly.type
_entity_poly.pdbx_seq_one_letter_code
_entity_poly.pdbx_strand_id
1 'polypeptide(L)'
;MIVQSFLHKTDWGQSTHTLTPFLSFLFFLIFSSQLRAQEVFEPHFAFSNYYGSGIYQTADNDVTILNLMPRFEDDRKILPSLGDFRWRVPVSLGLSNFDYERVGNTDLEQDASTMSIGLGIEKDYWDSEALKFVPFADVGYARDLRSHNGATTYAIGSSIFRYTDIWGEQQILFAKVQHAGFSSRDAASENFSSFQIGADLKFPERLMLGPLSSFFSFYVTSYYFAVGFDLQENEALVLQDEYVHELGFTWGLDKAIETSVGDIERIGFGYRFADAEDGVFHLAFNFPLD
;
A
#
# COMPACT_ATOMS: atom_id res chain seq x y z
N MET A 1 -5.67 -56.73 -38.91
CA MET A 1 -5.46 -55.27 -39.00
C MET A 1 -6.50 -54.63 -38.08
N ILE A 2 -6.23 -54.61 -36.77
CA ILE A 2 -5.78 -53.45 -35.96
C ILE A 2 -6.96 -52.48 -35.67
N VAL A 3 -7.64 -52.66 -34.52
CA VAL A 3 -7.66 -51.81 -33.28
C VAL A 3 -8.72 -50.70 -33.37
N GLN A 4 -9.87 -50.74 -32.66
CA GLN A 4 -10.17 -50.44 -31.24
C GLN A 4 -10.01 -48.95 -30.81
N SER A 5 -11.05 -48.45 -30.12
CA SER A 5 -11.12 -47.28 -29.19
C SER A 5 -10.89 -45.86 -29.79
N PHE A 6 -11.55 -44.78 -29.38
CA PHE A 6 -11.94 -44.32 -28.03
C PHE A 6 -13.20 -43.43 -28.08
N LEU A 7 -14.12 -43.66 -27.15
CA LEU A 7 -15.10 -42.69 -26.68
C LEU A 7 -14.36 -41.59 -25.91
N HIS A 8 -14.52 -40.32 -26.29
CA HIS A 8 -14.42 -39.24 -25.31
C HIS A 8 -15.51 -38.20 -25.53
N LYS A 9 -16.55 -38.38 -24.72
CA LYS A 9 -17.58 -37.41 -24.37
C LYS A 9 -16.88 -36.36 -23.50
N THR A 10 -16.60 -35.18 -24.04
CA THR A 10 -16.09 -34.06 -23.25
C THR A 10 -17.30 -33.34 -22.66
N ASP A 11 -17.60 -33.67 -21.41
CA ASP A 11 -18.51 -32.89 -20.56
C ASP A 11 -17.91 -31.49 -20.38
N TRP A 12 -18.49 -30.50 -21.08
CA TRP A 12 -18.33 -29.09 -20.73
C TRP A 12 -19.25 -28.79 -19.54
N GLY A 13 -18.82 -29.27 -18.37
CA GLY A 13 -19.40 -28.97 -17.08
C GLY A 13 -18.75 -27.75 -16.44
N GLN A 14 -19.49 -26.64 -16.48
CA GLN A 14 -19.56 -25.58 -15.48
C GLN A 14 -18.28 -25.06 -14.79
N SER A 15 -17.87 -23.84 -15.15
CA SER A 15 -17.26 -22.86 -14.23
C SER A 15 -17.30 -21.47 -14.87
N THR A 16 -18.48 -20.86 -14.99
CA THR A 16 -18.64 -19.49 -15.53
C THR A 16 -19.33 -18.53 -14.55
N HIS A 17 -19.45 -18.90 -13.28
CA HIS A 17 -20.28 -18.16 -12.32
C HIS A 17 -19.51 -17.31 -11.29
N THR A 18 -18.18 -17.24 -11.33
CA THR A 18 -17.40 -16.46 -10.33
C THR A 18 -16.81 -15.15 -10.86
N LEU A 19 -16.64 -14.98 -12.17
CA LEU A 19 -16.02 -13.78 -12.75
C LEU A 19 -16.99 -12.59 -12.86
N THR A 20 -18.27 -12.86 -13.13
CA THR A 20 -19.28 -11.82 -13.38
C THR A 20 -19.56 -10.89 -12.19
N PRO A 21 -19.66 -11.36 -10.92
CA PRO A 21 -19.86 -10.45 -9.80
C PRO A 21 -18.59 -9.63 -9.46
N PHE A 22 -17.40 -10.17 -9.73
CA PHE A 22 -16.12 -9.49 -9.44
C PHE A 22 -15.88 -8.28 -10.38
N LEU A 23 -16.06 -8.45 -11.69
CA LEU A 23 -15.95 -7.36 -12.65
C LEU A 23 -17.05 -6.30 -12.48
N SER A 24 -18.27 -6.72 -12.12
CA SER A 24 -19.40 -5.79 -11.97
C SER A 24 -19.24 -4.87 -10.75
N PHE A 25 -18.62 -5.35 -9.67
CA PHE A 25 -18.31 -4.53 -8.48
C PHE A 25 -17.20 -3.51 -8.77
N LEU A 26 -16.15 -3.92 -9.48
CA LEU A 26 -15.04 -3.03 -9.87
C LEU A 26 -15.51 -1.91 -10.80
N PHE A 27 -16.42 -2.20 -11.74
CA PHE A 27 -16.95 -1.22 -12.67
C PHE A 27 -17.86 -0.18 -11.99
N PHE A 28 -18.58 -0.56 -10.92
CA PHE A 28 -19.48 0.36 -10.21
C PHE A 28 -18.73 1.40 -9.37
N LEU A 29 -17.54 1.06 -8.85
CA LEU A 29 -16.70 1.98 -8.06
C LEU A 29 -16.11 3.13 -8.89
N ILE A 30 -15.85 2.89 -10.19
CA ILE A 30 -15.22 3.87 -11.09
C ILE A 30 -16.23 4.92 -11.60
N PHE A 31 -17.53 4.64 -11.58
CA PHE A 31 -18.55 5.50 -12.20
C PHE A 31 -19.33 6.39 -11.23
N SER A 32 -19.09 6.32 -9.93
CA SER A 32 -19.87 7.05 -8.91
C SER A 32 -19.38 8.46 -8.56
N SER A 33 -18.26 8.93 -9.11
CA SER A 33 -17.70 10.23 -8.72
C SER A 33 -18.13 11.36 -9.67
N GLN A 34 -19.27 11.98 -9.36
CA GLN A 34 -19.57 13.34 -9.81
C GLN A 34 -19.97 14.20 -8.61
N LEU A 35 -18.97 14.75 -7.91
CA LEU A 35 -19.13 15.93 -7.07
C LEU A 35 -17.78 16.65 -7.00
N ARG A 36 -17.77 17.90 -7.50
CA ARG A 36 -16.59 18.78 -7.52
C ARG A 36 -16.52 19.58 -6.23
N ALA A 37 -15.36 19.54 -5.59
CA ALA A 37 -14.80 20.63 -4.81
C ALA A 37 -13.31 20.76 -5.18
N GLN A 38 -12.79 21.98 -5.24
CA GLN A 38 -11.43 22.31 -5.72
C GLN A 38 -10.57 22.90 -4.58
N GLU A 39 -9.68 22.09 -4.02
CA GLU A 39 -8.54 22.38 -3.12
C GLU A 39 -7.64 21.15 -3.23
N VAL A 40 -6.36 21.40 -3.51
CA VAL A 40 -5.32 20.40 -3.78
C VAL A 40 -4.95 19.71 -2.46
N PHE A 41 -4.89 18.39 -2.45
CA PHE A 41 -4.45 17.64 -1.29
C PHE A 41 -2.95 17.89 -1.06
N GLU A 42 -2.60 18.66 -0.03
CA GLU A 42 -1.20 18.83 0.37
C GLU A 42 -0.81 17.79 1.43
N PRO A 43 -0.09 16.71 1.07
CA PRO A 43 0.32 15.69 2.03
C PRO A 43 1.21 16.30 3.11
N HIS A 44 0.74 16.29 4.36
CA HIS A 44 1.54 16.75 5.49
C HIS A 44 2.67 15.76 5.80
N PHE A 45 3.90 16.26 5.99
CA PHE A 45 5.10 15.41 6.18
C PHE A 45 4.98 14.38 7.30
N ALA A 46 4.20 14.72 8.34
CA ALA A 46 3.97 13.87 9.51
C ALA A 46 3.22 12.56 9.16
N PHE A 47 2.56 12.50 8.00
CA PHE A 47 1.81 11.33 7.54
C PHE A 47 2.48 10.56 6.41
N SER A 48 3.73 10.88 6.07
CA SER A 48 4.53 10.21 5.02
C SER A 48 4.53 8.67 5.13
N ASN A 49 4.69 8.13 6.33
CA ASN A 49 4.58 6.68 6.62
C ASN A 49 3.23 6.05 6.24
N TYR A 50 2.17 6.85 6.03
CA TYR A 50 0.80 6.37 5.90
C TYR A 50 0.15 6.68 4.55
N TYR A 51 0.79 7.51 3.69
CA TYR A 51 0.33 7.81 2.33
C TYR A 51 0.88 6.86 1.26
N GLY A 52 1.94 6.12 1.58
CA GLY A 52 2.64 5.23 0.64
C GLY A 52 3.78 5.94 -0.13
N SER A 53 4.66 5.13 -0.70
CA SER A 53 5.83 5.55 -1.48
C SER A 53 5.49 6.16 -2.84
N GLY A 54 5.64 7.46 -3.04
CA GLY A 54 5.31 8.08 -4.33
C GLY A 54 5.93 9.44 -4.53
N ILE A 55 5.76 9.97 -5.72
CA ILE A 55 6.03 11.38 -6.00
C ILE A 55 4.73 12.12 -5.68
N TYR A 56 4.83 13.26 -5.01
CA TYR A 56 3.71 14.09 -4.62
C TYR A 56 4.03 15.54 -4.99
N GLN A 57 3.05 16.24 -5.54
CA GLN A 57 3.20 17.66 -5.84
C GLN A 57 2.71 18.47 -4.63
N THR A 58 3.49 19.45 -4.21
CA THR A 58 3.06 20.47 -3.23
C THR A 58 3.03 21.83 -3.91
N ALA A 59 2.37 22.85 -3.35
CA ALA A 59 2.30 24.18 -3.97
C ALA A 59 3.68 24.76 -4.32
N ASP A 60 4.73 24.40 -3.56
CA ASP A 60 6.07 24.95 -3.73
C ASP A 60 7.05 24.02 -4.46
N ASN A 61 6.95 22.69 -4.33
CA ASN A 61 7.90 21.72 -4.91
C ASN A 61 7.32 20.30 -5.09
N ASP A 62 7.97 19.47 -5.91
CA ASP A 62 7.74 18.03 -5.95
C ASP A 62 8.50 17.33 -4.79
N VAL A 63 7.81 16.45 -4.08
CA VAL A 63 8.35 15.65 -2.96
C VAL A 63 8.23 14.17 -3.29
N THR A 64 9.35 13.46 -3.29
CA THR A 64 9.38 12.00 -3.43
C THR A 64 9.45 11.36 -2.06
N ILE A 65 8.43 10.59 -1.69
CA ILE A 65 8.35 9.83 -0.44
C ILE A 65 8.73 8.37 -0.72
N LEU A 66 9.67 7.85 0.06
CA LEU A 66 10.08 6.45 0.03
C LEU A 66 9.75 5.83 1.39
N ASN A 67 8.78 4.93 1.41
CA ASN A 67 8.40 4.13 2.56
C ASN A 67 9.06 2.76 2.48
N LEU A 68 9.59 2.34 3.62
CA LEU A 68 10.15 1.02 3.84
C LEU A 68 9.56 0.47 5.13
N MET A 69 9.13 -0.78 5.09
CA MET A 69 8.73 -1.52 6.28
C MET A 69 9.59 -2.78 6.40
N PRO A 70 10.80 -2.65 7.01
CA PRO A 70 11.65 -3.78 7.35
C PRO A 70 10.86 -4.89 8.05
N ARG A 71 11.10 -6.14 7.61
CA ARG A 71 10.61 -7.34 8.28
C ARG A 71 11.78 -8.04 8.95
N PHE A 72 11.60 -8.42 10.20
CA PHE A 72 12.62 -9.14 10.94
C PHE A 72 12.19 -10.61 11.10
N GLU A 73 13.06 -11.52 10.67
CA GLU A 73 12.78 -12.96 10.57
C GLU A 73 12.44 -13.62 11.93
N ASP A 74 12.80 -12.99 13.05
CA ASP A 74 12.77 -13.61 14.37
C ASP A 74 11.92 -12.86 15.43
N ASP A 75 10.99 -12.02 14.99
CA ASP A 75 10.14 -11.20 15.89
C ASP A 75 9.38 -12.01 16.95
N ARG A 76 9.02 -13.26 16.61
CA ARG A 76 8.29 -14.18 17.49
C ARG A 76 9.15 -14.68 18.66
N LYS A 77 10.49 -14.64 18.55
CA LYS A 77 11.42 -15.04 19.62
C LYS A 77 11.82 -13.88 20.53
N ILE A 78 11.63 -12.64 20.10
CA ILE A 78 12.02 -11.45 20.86
C ILE A 78 11.04 -11.21 22.03
N LEU A 79 9.78 -11.61 21.90
CA LEU A 79 8.75 -11.45 22.93
C LEU A 79 7.88 -12.72 23.11
N PRO A 80 8.45 -13.82 23.65
CA PRO A 80 7.69 -15.06 23.86
C PRO A 80 6.49 -14.90 24.80
N SER A 81 6.43 -13.83 25.60
CA SER A 81 5.33 -13.51 26.52
C SER A 81 4.14 -12.78 25.87
N LEU A 82 4.30 -12.21 24.68
CA LEU A 82 3.22 -11.48 23.99
C LEU A 82 2.42 -12.39 23.03
N GLY A 83 2.88 -13.60 22.75
CA GLY A 83 2.22 -14.53 21.81
C GLY A 83 2.59 -14.24 20.35
N ASP A 84 1.69 -14.54 19.41
CA ASP A 84 1.94 -14.43 17.95
C ASP A 84 1.91 -12.98 17.40
N PHE A 85 2.37 -12.00 18.17
CA PHE A 85 2.54 -10.62 17.67
C PHE A 85 3.84 -10.47 16.89
N ARG A 86 3.83 -9.59 15.89
CA ARG A 86 5.01 -9.17 15.12
C ARG A 86 5.29 -7.70 15.32
N TRP A 87 6.54 -7.30 15.15
CA TRP A 87 6.92 -5.89 15.14
C TRP A 87 6.67 -5.27 13.77
N ARG A 88 6.31 -3.99 13.78
CA ARG A 88 6.27 -3.12 12.61
C ARG A 88 7.22 -1.97 12.84
N VAL A 89 8.07 -1.67 11.87
CA VAL A 89 8.99 -0.53 11.94
C VAL A 89 8.83 0.28 10.66
N PRO A 90 7.74 1.06 10.49
CA PRO A 90 7.56 1.87 9.31
C PRO A 90 8.58 3.02 9.29
N VAL A 91 9.36 3.11 8.23
CA VAL A 91 10.36 4.15 8.01
C VAL A 91 10.02 4.86 6.71
N SER A 92 10.08 6.19 6.71
CA SER A 92 9.92 6.99 5.50
C SER A 92 11.00 8.04 5.38
N LEU A 93 11.38 8.32 4.14
CA LEU A 93 12.25 9.40 3.74
C LEU A 93 11.57 10.19 2.62
N GLY A 94 11.35 11.49 2.84
CA GLY A 94 10.92 12.41 1.80
C GLY A 94 12.11 13.19 1.24
N LEU A 95 12.23 13.23 -0.07
CA LEU A 95 13.22 13.97 -0.83
C LEU A 95 12.53 15.12 -1.58
N SER A 96 12.96 16.36 -1.39
CA SER A 96 12.46 17.50 -2.17
C SER A 96 13.30 17.72 -3.42
N ASN A 97 12.67 18.07 -4.55
CA ASN A 97 13.36 18.40 -5.81
C ASN A 97 14.21 17.25 -6.39
N PHE A 98 13.69 16.02 -6.35
CA PHE A 98 14.35 14.88 -6.96
C PHE A 98 14.35 15.02 -8.50
N ASP A 99 15.53 15.31 -9.06
CA ASP A 99 15.75 15.40 -10.50
C ASP A 99 16.32 14.07 -11.03
N TYR A 100 15.58 13.42 -11.92
CA TYR A 100 15.98 12.17 -12.58
C TYR A 100 17.29 12.31 -13.38
N GLU A 101 17.64 13.52 -13.83
CA GLU A 101 18.92 13.76 -14.52
C GLU A 101 20.11 13.77 -13.55
N ARG A 102 19.85 13.81 -12.24
CA ARG A 102 20.85 13.95 -11.17
C ARG A 102 20.93 12.77 -10.21
N VAL A 103 20.31 11.62 -10.51
CA VAL A 103 20.31 10.42 -9.64
C VAL A 103 21.72 9.97 -9.19
N GLY A 104 22.75 10.25 -9.99
CA GLY A 104 24.16 9.98 -9.63
C GLY A 104 24.86 11.03 -8.76
N ASN A 105 24.23 12.20 -8.56
CA ASN A 105 24.72 13.39 -7.83
C ASN A 105 23.73 13.88 -6.75
N THR A 106 22.79 13.03 -6.33
CA THR A 106 21.88 13.32 -5.21
C THR A 106 22.70 13.41 -3.92
N ASP A 107 22.67 14.58 -3.28
CA ASP A 107 23.29 14.76 -1.98
C ASP A 107 22.19 14.55 -0.93
N LEU A 108 22.12 13.35 -0.37
CA LEU A 108 21.08 12.97 0.58
C LEU A 108 20.98 13.94 1.77
N GLU A 109 22.06 14.62 2.14
CA GLU A 109 22.03 15.61 3.23
C GLU A 109 21.33 16.92 2.83
N GLN A 110 21.35 17.28 1.55
CA GLN A 110 20.74 18.51 1.02
C GLN A 110 19.34 18.27 0.45
N ASP A 111 19.10 17.08 -0.11
CA ASP A 111 17.87 16.75 -0.83
C ASP A 111 16.80 16.11 0.09
N ALA A 112 17.19 15.56 1.25
CA ALA A 112 16.25 15.02 2.22
C ALA A 112 15.46 16.13 2.92
N SER A 113 14.16 16.18 2.67
CA SER A 113 13.24 17.14 3.28
C SER A 113 12.63 16.61 4.56
N THR A 114 12.32 15.33 4.63
CA THR A 114 11.54 14.75 5.74
C THR A 114 12.02 13.34 6.06
N MET A 115 11.91 12.97 7.33
CA MET A 115 12.16 11.60 7.77
C MET A 115 11.15 11.22 8.84
N SER A 116 10.62 9.99 8.78
CA SER A 116 9.82 9.42 9.85
C SER A 116 10.23 8.01 10.19
N ILE A 117 10.10 7.68 11.47
CA ILE A 117 10.29 6.33 11.98
C ILE A 117 9.16 6.02 12.95
N GLY A 118 8.59 4.83 12.82
CA GLY A 118 7.60 4.30 13.73
C GLY A 118 8.06 2.99 14.33
N LEU A 119 7.43 2.65 15.45
CA LEU A 119 7.46 1.35 16.08
C LEU A 119 6.03 0.95 16.37
N GLY A 120 5.67 -0.25 15.95
CA GLY A 120 4.33 -0.76 16.11
C GLY A 120 4.28 -2.26 16.22
N ILE A 121 3.07 -2.75 16.37
CA ILE A 121 2.79 -4.17 16.49
C ILE A 121 1.64 -4.55 15.57
N GLU A 122 1.68 -5.78 15.09
CA GLU A 122 0.58 -6.39 14.37
C GLU A 122 0.38 -7.84 14.82
N LYS A 123 -0.76 -8.39 14.44
CA LYS A 123 -1.07 -9.79 14.70
C LYS A 123 -1.91 -10.37 13.58
N ASP A 124 -1.57 -11.59 13.18
CA ASP A 124 -2.37 -12.32 12.20
C ASP A 124 -3.51 -13.05 12.91
N TYR A 125 -4.74 -12.71 12.53
CA TYR A 125 -5.96 -13.42 12.90
C TYR A 125 -6.55 -14.11 11.69
N TRP A 126 -7.19 -15.24 11.92
CA TRP A 126 -7.83 -16.05 10.88
C TRP A 126 -6.89 -16.46 9.73
N ASP A 127 -5.58 -16.48 9.96
CA ASP A 127 -4.55 -16.79 8.98
C ASP A 127 -4.76 -18.18 8.39
N SER A 128 -5.39 -18.21 7.22
CA SER A 128 -5.81 -19.41 6.51
C SER A 128 -5.52 -19.24 5.03
N GLU A 129 -5.60 -20.32 4.27
CA GLU A 129 -5.38 -20.29 2.81
C GLU A 129 -6.38 -19.40 2.06
N ALA A 130 -7.48 -18.97 2.69
CA ALA A 130 -8.55 -18.21 2.04
C ALA A 130 -8.72 -16.78 2.60
N LEU A 131 -8.41 -16.55 3.88
CA LEU A 131 -8.66 -15.29 4.56
C LEU A 131 -7.54 -14.98 5.56
N LYS A 132 -7.25 -13.71 5.76
CA LYS A 132 -6.35 -13.22 6.80
C LYS A 132 -6.80 -11.85 7.27
N PHE A 133 -6.78 -11.61 8.59
CA PHE A 133 -7.09 -10.32 9.21
C PHE A 133 -5.91 -9.85 10.05
N VAL A 134 -5.47 -8.60 9.85
CA VAL A 134 -4.24 -8.06 10.43
C VAL A 134 -4.52 -6.68 11.04
N PRO A 135 -4.93 -6.59 12.31
CA PRO A 135 -4.90 -5.35 13.06
C PRO A 135 -3.47 -4.92 13.35
N PHE A 136 -3.26 -3.60 13.40
CA PHE A 136 -1.99 -3.00 13.74
C PHE A 136 -2.17 -1.73 14.59
N ALA A 137 -1.11 -1.38 15.31
CA ALA A 137 -0.99 -0.12 16.02
C ALA A 137 0.47 0.32 16.03
N ASP A 138 0.71 1.57 15.63
CA ASP A 138 2.02 2.17 15.46
C ASP A 138 2.10 3.48 16.27
N VAL A 139 3.27 3.77 16.82
CA VAL A 139 3.65 5.08 17.35
C VAL A 139 4.96 5.51 16.71
N GLY A 140 5.11 6.78 16.40
CA GLY A 140 6.27 7.22 15.65
C GLY A 140 6.67 8.66 15.90
N TYR A 141 7.74 9.04 15.22
CA TYR A 141 8.26 10.38 15.21
C TYR A 141 8.65 10.76 13.79
N ALA A 142 8.16 11.90 13.34
CA ALA A 142 8.47 12.50 12.06
C ALA A 142 9.19 13.82 12.28
N ARG A 143 10.14 14.13 11.39
CA ARG A 143 10.90 15.38 11.42
C ARG A 143 11.00 15.96 10.03
N ASP A 144 10.70 17.24 9.93
CA ASP A 144 11.11 18.06 8.79
C ASP A 144 12.57 18.48 9.02
N LEU A 145 13.44 18.04 8.10
CA LEU A 145 14.88 18.26 8.18
C LEU A 145 15.26 19.69 7.80
N ARG A 146 14.41 20.41 7.06
CA ARG A 146 14.62 21.81 6.67
C ARG A 146 14.23 22.75 7.80
N SER A 147 12.99 22.64 8.28
CA SER A 147 12.48 23.52 9.35
C SER A 147 12.92 23.10 10.76
N HIS A 148 13.48 21.90 10.89
CA HIS A 148 13.85 21.26 12.16
C HIS A 148 12.65 20.96 13.09
N ASN A 149 11.43 21.07 12.57
CA ASN A 149 10.20 20.79 13.31
C ASN A 149 9.99 19.28 13.45
N GLY A 150 9.58 18.87 14.64
CA GLY A 150 9.27 17.48 14.96
C GLY A 150 7.79 17.29 15.27
N ALA A 151 7.28 16.11 14.95
CA ALA A 151 5.93 15.68 15.28
C ALA A 151 5.94 14.24 15.77
N THR A 152 5.23 13.97 16.85
CA THR A 152 4.95 12.60 17.29
C THR A 152 3.71 12.12 16.56
N THR A 153 3.75 10.89 16.05
CA THR A 153 2.67 10.29 15.26
C THR A 153 2.13 9.05 15.96
N TYR A 154 0.87 8.73 15.68
CA TYR A 154 0.29 7.44 16.02
C TYR A 154 -0.58 6.97 14.86
N ALA A 155 -0.73 5.66 14.72
CA ALA A 155 -1.70 5.07 13.83
C ALA A 155 -2.28 3.79 14.42
N ILE A 156 -3.54 3.54 14.13
CA ILE A 156 -4.22 2.27 14.41
C ILE A 156 -4.99 1.87 13.17
N GLY A 157 -5.10 0.58 12.92
CA GLY A 157 -5.83 0.12 11.77
C GLY A 157 -5.97 -1.38 11.70
N SER A 158 -6.57 -1.82 10.61
CA SER A 158 -6.68 -3.23 10.29
C SER A 158 -6.76 -3.46 8.80
N SER A 159 -6.14 -4.54 8.35
CA SER A 159 -6.21 -5.02 6.98
C SER A 159 -6.91 -6.38 6.95
N ILE A 160 -7.71 -6.64 5.92
CA ILE A 160 -8.27 -7.95 5.62
C ILE A 160 -7.84 -8.36 4.22
N PHE A 161 -7.42 -9.60 4.07
CA PHE A 161 -7.00 -10.21 2.82
C PHE A 161 -7.88 -11.42 2.55
N ARG A 162 -8.32 -11.54 1.30
CA ARG A 162 -8.96 -12.72 0.78
C ARG A 162 -8.13 -13.27 -0.36
N TYR A 163 -7.79 -14.53 -0.25
CA TYR A 163 -6.99 -15.26 -1.21
C TYR A 163 -7.93 -16.11 -2.07
N THR A 164 -7.70 -16.11 -3.38
CA THR A 164 -8.49 -16.92 -4.33
C THR A 164 -7.56 -17.46 -5.40
N ASP A 165 -7.64 -18.76 -5.67
CA ASP A 165 -6.89 -19.37 -6.76
C ASP A 165 -7.57 -19.06 -8.10
N ILE A 166 -6.85 -18.35 -8.98
CA ILE A 166 -7.26 -18.10 -10.36
C ILE A 166 -6.01 -18.30 -11.22
N TRP A 167 -6.14 -19.07 -12.29
CA TRP A 167 -5.04 -19.43 -13.20
C TRP A 167 -3.90 -20.22 -12.53
N GLY A 168 -4.18 -20.92 -11.42
CA GLY A 168 -3.16 -21.64 -10.65
C GLY A 168 -2.25 -20.71 -9.86
N GLU A 169 -2.65 -19.45 -9.70
CA GLU A 169 -1.98 -18.45 -8.88
C GLU A 169 -2.93 -17.94 -7.80
N GLN A 170 -2.36 -17.65 -6.63
CA GLN A 170 -3.10 -17.02 -5.55
C GLN A 170 -3.28 -15.52 -5.85
N GLN A 171 -4.52 -15.14 -6.11
CA GLN A 171 -4.94 -13.75 -6.28
C GLN A 171 -5.34 -13.16 -4.93
N ILE A 172 -5.14 -11.86 -4.77
CA ILE A 172 -5.41 -11.18 -3.50
C ILE A 172 -6.49 -10.12 -3.74
N LEU A 173 -7.52 -10.14 -2.91
CA LEU A 173 -8.40 -9.01 -2.68
C LEU A 173 -8.14 -8.52 -1.25
N PHE A 174 -7.99 -7.23 -1.05
CA PHE A 174 -7.73 -6.68 0.27
C PHE A 174 -8.56 -5.43 0.55
N ALA A 175 -8.78 -5.17 1.83
CA ALA A 175 -9.28 -3.90 2.31
C ALA A 175 -8.54 -3.50 3.58
N LYS A 176 -8.32 -2.21 3.78
CA LYS A 176 -7.63 -1.65 4.94
C LYS A 176 -8.40 -0.44 5.45
N VAL A 177 -8.54 -0.35 6.77
CA VAL A 177 -9.00 0.84 7.47
C VAL A 177 -7.89 1.28 8.39
N GLN A 178 -7.58 2.56 8.41
CA GLN A 178 -6.62 3.11 9.37
C GLN A 178 -7.05 4.50 9.82
N HIS A 179 -6.60 4.87 11.01
CA HIS A 179 -6.70 6.20 11.56
C HIS A 179 -5.31 6.58 12.07
N ALA A 180 -4.83 7.75 11.67
CA ALA A 180 -3.54 8.28 12.08
C ALA A 180 -3.68 9.72 12.53
N GLY A 181 -2.84 10.13 13.47
CA GLY A 181 -2.77 11.51 13.93
C GLY A 181 -1.35 11.91 14.26
N PHE A 182 -1.11 13.22 14.29
CA PHE A 182 0.14 13.76 14.78
C PHE A 182 -0.09 14.88 15.79
N SER A 183 0.93 15.10 16.62
CA SER A 183 1.01 16.25 17.51
C SER A 183 2.41 16.83 17.41
N SER A 184 2.48 18.14 17.16
CA SER A 184 3.71 18.93 17.19
C SER A 184 3.63 20.00 18.28
N ARG A 185 4.77 20.54 18.71
CA ARG A 185 4.80 21.68 19.64
C ARG A 185 4.32 22.97 18.99
N ASP A 186 4.54 23.10 17.68
CA ASP A 186 4.43 24.37 16.95
C ASP A 186 3.29 24.38 15.94
N ALA A 187 2.56 23.27 15.76
CA ALA A 187 1.43 23.12 14.86
C ALA A 187 0.22 22.50 15.57
N ALA A 188 -0.98 22.79 15.08
CA ALA A 188 -2.20 22.15 15.55
C ALA A 188 -2.12 20.63 15.33
N SER A 189 -2.69 19.85 16.26
CA SER A 189 -2.81 18.42 16.06
C SER A 189 -3.86 18.14 14.99
N GLU A 190 -3.49 17.36 13.98
CA GLU A 190 -4.40 16.91 12.94
C GLU A 190 -4.47 15.39 12.94
N ASN A 191 -5.58 14.87 12.41
CA ASN A 191 -5.80 13.45 12.23
C ASN A 191 -6.45 13.19 10.88
N PHE A 192 -6.27 11.97 10.38
CA PHE A 192 -6.99 11.48 9.22
C PHE A 192 -7.35 10.01 9.41
N SER A 193 -8.45 9.62 8.80
CA SER A 193 -8.84 8.24 8.61
C SER A 193 -8.75 7.91 7.13
N SER A 194 -8.39 6.68 6.80
CA SER A 194 -8.50 6.20 5.42
C SER A 194 -9.11 4.81 5.35
N PHE A 195 -9.82 4.60 4.25
CA PHE A 195 -10.30 3.31 3.81
C PHE A 195 -9.67 3.00 2.46
N GLN A 196 -9.14 1.80 2.30
CA GLN A 196 -8.50 1.34 1.10
C GLN A 196 -9.11 0.00 0.72
N ILE A 197 -9.33 -0.22 -0.57
CA ILE A 197 -9.74 -1.50 -1.12
C ILE A 197 -8.96 -1.74 -2.40
N GLY A 198 -8.52 -2.96 -2.64
CA GLY A 198 -7.78 -3.25 -3.85
C GLY A 198 -7.69 -4.73 -4.15
N ALA A 199 -7.19 -5.03 -5.34
CA ALA A 199 -6.94 -6.37 -5.81
C ALA A 199 -5.56 -6.44 -6.49
N ASP A 200 -4.88 -7.57 -6.34
CA ASP A 200 -3.64 -7.91 -7.03
C ASP A 200 -3.86 -9.22 -7.81
N LEU A 201 -3.61 -9.14 -9.11
CA LEU A 201 -3.79 -10.20 -10.08
C LEU A 201 -2.42 -10.65 -10.61
N LYS A 202 -1.92 -11.76 -10.06
CA LYS A 202 -0.69 -12.43 -10.47
C LYS A 202 -0.91 -13.24 -11.74
N PHE A 203 -0.03 -13.04 -12.71
CA PHE A 203 -0.02 -13.79 -13.96
C PHE A 203 0.70 -15.14 -13.78
N PRO A 204 0.19 -16.23 -14.39
CA PRO A 204 0.81 -17.55 -14.28
C PRO A 204 2.14 -17.65 -15.03
N GLU A 205 2.39 -16.79 -16.02
CA GLU A 205 3.63 -16.76 -16.78
C GLU A 205 4.82 -16.44 -15.88
N ARG A 206 5.86 -17.29 -15.96
CA ARG A 206 7.11 -17.09 -15.25
C ARG A 206 8.23 -16.68 -16.18
N LEU A 207 8.96 -15.65 -15.78
CA LEU A 207 10.19 -15.25 -16.42
C LEU A 207 11.37 -15.84 -15.64
N MET A 208 12.10 -16.76 -16.28
CA MET A 208 13.29 -17.40 -15.71
C MET A 208 14.50 -16.46 -15.87
N LEU A 209 15.10 -16.06 -14.76
CA LEU A 209 16.32 -15.27 -14.69
C LEU A 209 17.43 -16.12 -14.07
N GLY A 210 17.91 -17.10 -14.84
CA GLY A 210 18.87 -18.10 -14.38
C GLY A 210 18.22 -19.04 -13.35
N PRO A 211 18.72 -19.11 -12.10
CA PRO A 211 18.12 -19.94 -11.04
C PRO A 211 16.89 -19.29 -10.39
N LEU A 212 16.62 -18.01 -10.69
CA LEU A 212 15.50 -17.27 -10.12
C LEU A 212 14.27 -17.37 -11.03
N SER A 213 13.11 -17.61 -10.43
CA SER A 213 11.82 -17.50 -11.08
C SER A 213 11.17 -16.18 -10.69
N SER A 214 10.67 -15.45 -11.67
CA SER A 214 10.01 -14.17 -11.47
C SER A 214 8.62 -14.17 -12.10
N PHE A 215 7.74 -13.33 -11.56
CA PHE A 215 6.36 -13.18 -11.99
C PHE A 215 6.02 -11.71 -12.20
N PHE A 216 4.93 -11.48 -12.92
CA PHE A 216 4.31 -10.16 -13.02
C PHE A 216 2.94 -10.21 -12.37
N SER A 217 2.50 -9.07 -11.84
CA SER A 217 1.12 -8.87 -11.43
C SER A 217 0.60 -7.53 -11.91
N PHE A 218 -0.72 -7.41 -11.97
CA PHE A 218 -1.43 -6.16 -12.15
C PHE A 218 -2.27 -5.90 -10.91
N TYR A 219 -2.20 -4.69 -10.36
CA TYR A 219 -3.00 -4.31 -9.21
C TYR A 219 -3.87 -3.10 -9.51
N VAL A 220 -4.98 -3.06 -8.78
CA VAL A 220 -5.89 -1.92 -8.71
C VAL A 220 -6.21 -1.65 -7.26
N THR A 221 -6.14 -0.39 -6.86
CA THR A 221 -6.46 0.05 -5.51
C THR A 221 -7.29 1.32 -5.57
N SER A 222 -8.19 1.48 -4.62
CA SER A 222 -8.97 2.70 -4.41
C SER A 222 -8.87 3.09 -2.95
N TYR A 223 -8.65 4.38 -2.71
CA TYR A 223 -8.47 4.99 -1.40
C TYR A 223 -9.57 6.01 -1.19
N TYR A 224 -10.05 6.09 0.04
CA TYR A 224 -10.96 7.11 0.52
C TYR A 224 -10.33 7.71 1.78
N PHE A 225 -10.08 9.01 1.75
CA PHE A 225 -9.47 9.74 2.87
C PHE A 225 -10.51 10.64 3.54
N ALA A 226 -10.53 10.65 4.86
CA ALA A 226 -11.35 11.54 5.67
C ALA A 226 -10.46 12.23 6.71
N VAL A 227 -10.20 13.52 6.52
CA VAL A 227 -9.38 14.35 7.44
C VAL A 227 -10.29 15.00 8.48
N GLY A 228 -9.80 15.22 9.71
CA GLY A 228 -10.50 16.06 10.69
C GLY A 228 -11.64 15.39 11.45
N PHE A 229 -11.53 14.10 11.73
CA PHE A 229 -12.45 13.44 12.68
C PHE A 229 -12.11 13.89 14.12
N ASP A 230 -12.70 14.99 14.56
CA ASP A 230 -12.71 15.35 15.97
C ASP A 230 -13.90 14.66 16.65
N LEU A 231 -13.63 13.72 17.57
CA LEU A 231 -14.66 13.01 18.33
C LEU A 231 -15.43 13.94 19.31
N GLN A 232 -14.98 15.19 19.50
CA GLN A 232 -15.65 16.19 20.35
C GLN A 232 -16.55 17.17 19.60
N GLU A 233 -16.36 17.39 18.29
CA GLU A 233 -17.22 18.28 17.51
C GLU A 233 -18.26 17.49 16.69
N ASN A 234 -19.54 17.86 16.82
CA ASN A 234 -20.68 17.20 16.17
C ASN A 234 -20.77 17.44 14.65
N GLU A 235 -19.73 17.98 14.02
CA GLU A 235 -19.70 18.28 12.59
C GLU A 235 -18.45 17.67 11.96
N ALA A 236 -18.65 16.58 11.22
CA ALA A 236 -17.61 16.03 10.36
C ALA A 236 -17.38 17.01 9.20
N LEU A 237 -16.32 17.81 9.28
CA LEU A 237 -15.81 18.56 8.13
C LEU A 237 -15.22 17.56 7.14
N VAL A 238 -16.05 17.10 6.20
CA VAL A 238 -15.58 16.32 5.05
C VAL A 238 -14.96 17.29 4.05
N LEU A 239 -13.63 17.41 4.08
CA LEU A 239 -12.78 18.06 3.08
C LEU A 239 -11.54 17.14 2.91
N GLN A 240 -10.98 16.81 1.75
CA GLN A 240 -11.26 16.98 0.32
C GLN A 240 -10.28 16.00 -0.40
N ASP A 241 -10.61 15.55 -1.62
CA ASP A 241 -10.10 14.36 -2.34
C ASP A 241 -10.60 13.00 -1.83
N GLU A 242 -11.90 12.82 -2.05
CA GLU A 242 -12.74 11.74 -1.54
C GLU A 242 -12.35 10.37 -2.10
N TYR A 243 -11.86 10.30 -3.33
CA TYR A 243 -11.54 9.03 -4.00
C TYR A 243 -10.27 9.15 -4.83
N VAL A 244 -9.27 8.36 -4.45
CA VAL A 244 -8.02 8.23 -5.19
C VAL A 244 -7.92 6.80 -5.70
N HIS A 245 -7.64 6.64 -6.99
CA HIS A 245 -7.49 5.33 -7.61
C HIS A 245 -6.04 5.12 -8.03
N GLU A 246 -5.55 3.90 -7.91
CA GLU A 246 -4.22 3.51 -8.36
C GLU A 246 -4.31 2.24 -9.19
N LEU A 247 -3.65 2.27 -10.34
CA LEU A 247 -3.48 1.11 -11.20
C LEU A 247 -1.99 0.92 -11.43
N GLY A 248 -1.51 -0.31 -11.35
CA GLY A 248 -0.09 -0.54 -11.53
C GLY A 248 0.27 -1.98 -11.85
N PHE A 249 1.54 -2.17 -12.14
CA PHE A 249 2.13 -3.47 -12.37
C PHE A 249 3.20 -3.73 -11.34
N THR A 250 3.31 -4.97 -10.88
CA THR A 250 4.47 -5.40 -10.08
C THR A 250 5.29 -6.44 -10.83
N TRP A 251 6.57 -6.42 -10.56
CA TRP A 251 7.50 -7.49 -10.90
C TRP A 251 8.08 -8.04 -9.60
N GLY A 252 7.93 -9.34 -9.40
CA GLY A 252 8.32 -10.02 -8.16
C GLY A 252 9.10 -11.29 -8.44
N LEU A 253 9.76 -11.79 -7.39
CA LEU A 253 10.49 -13.05 -7.41
C LEU A 253 9.71 -14.10 -6.62
N ASP A 254 9.61 -15.33 -7.12
CA ASP A 254 8.97 -16.42 -6.38
C ASP A 254 9.74 -16.80 -5.11
N LYS A 255 11.02 -16.42 -5.03
CA LYS A 255 11.83 -16.47 -3.82
C LYS A 255 12.35 -15.06 -3.55
N ALA A 256 12.03 -14.52 -2.38
CA ALA A 256 12.48 -13.19 -2.00
C ALA A 256 14.02 -13.12 -1.99
N ILE A 257 14.54 -11.92 -2.27
CA ILE A 257 15.95 -11.64 -1.99
C ILE A 257 16.04 -11.32 -0.50
N GLU A 258 16.57 -12.29 0.25
CA GLU A 258 16.87 -12.12 1.66
C GLU A 258 17.97 -11.06 1.81
N THR A 259 17.66 -9.96 2.49
CA THR A 259 18.66 -8.96 2.88
C THR A 259 18.68 -8.82 4.40
N SER A 260 19.79 -8.31 4.96
CA SER A 260 19.90 -8.08 6.39
C SER A 260 18.92 -7.03 6.95
N VAL A 261 18.20 -6.31 6.09
CA VAL A 261 17.29 -5.22 6.44
C VAL A 261 15.84 -5.54 6.04
N GLY A 262 15.60 -6.70 5.43
CA GLY A 262 14.27 -7.17 5.06
C GLY A 262 14.23 -7.86 3.70
N ASP A 263 13.16 -8.62 3.49
CA ASP A 263 12.95 -9.34 2.23
C ASP A 263 12.35 -8.42 1.18
N ILE A 264 13.04 -8.30 0.04
CA ILE A 264 12.47 -7.64 -1.14
C ILE A 264 11.83 -8.72 -2.01
N GLU A 265 10.50 -8.79 -1.96
CA GLU A 265 9.72 -9.76 -2.71
C GLU A 265 9.32 -9.22 -4.09
N ARG A 266 8.99 -7.92 -4.18
CA ARG A 266 8.45 -7.31 -5.40
C ARG A 266 8.69 -5.81 -5.45
N ILE A 267 8.76 -5.29 -6.66
CA ILE A 267 8.80 -3.85 -6.97
C ILE A 267 7.61 -3.54 -7.88
N GLY A 268 6.87 -2.49 -7.56
CA GLY A 268 5.68 -2.03 -8.27
C GLY A 268 5.85 -0.64 -8.85
N PHE A 269 5.24 -0.44 -10.01
CA PHE A 269 5.07 0.87 -10.61
C PHE A 269 3.57 1.12 -10.83
N GLY A 270 3.07 2.17 -10.19
CA GLY A 270 1.67 2.57 -10.22
C GLY A 270 1.48 3.96 -10.79
N TYR A 271 0.29 4.20 -11.30
CA TYR A 271 -0.21 5.52 -11.63
C TYR A 271 -1.43 5.78 -10.77
N ARG A 272 -1.32 6.77 -9.89
CA ARG A 272 -2.35 7.19 -8.96
C ARG A 272 -3.05 8.41 -9.53
N PHE A 273 -4.37 8.44 -9.53
CA PHE A 273 -5.15 9.55 -10.07
C PHE A 273 -6.38 9.78 -9.21
N ALA A 274 -6.78 11.04 -9.11
CA ALA A 274 -8.01 11.48 -8.48
C ALA A 274 -8.82 12.30 -9.51
N ASP A 275 -10.12 12.46 -9.30
CA ASP A 275 -10.96 13.21 -10.25
C ASP A 275 -10.61 14.70 -10.37
N ALA A 276 -9.92 15.25 -9.36
CA ALA A 276 -9.57 16.65 -9.26
C ALA A 276 -8.10 16.97 -9.58
N GLU A 277 -7.22 15.97 -9.64
CA GLU A 277 -5.76 16.16 -9.72
C GLU A 277 -5.13 15.43 -10.90
N ASP A 278 -4.03 15.99 -11.42
CA ASP A 278 -3.19 15.31 -12.39
C ASP A 278 -2.56 14.07 -11.72
N GLY A 279 -2.62 12.92 -12.40
CA GLY A 279 -2.17 11.68 -11.81
C GLY A 279 -0.66 11.65 -11.58
N VAL A 280 -0.24 10.93 -10.55
CA VAL A 280 1.15 10.86 -10.10
C VAL A 280 1.68 9.43 -10.13
N PHE A 281 2.97 9.30 -10.43
CA PHE A 281 3.64 8.01 -10.43
C PHE A 281 4.00 7.57 -9.00
N HIS A 282 3.67 6.31 -8.70
CA HIS A 282 3.84 5.68 -7.40
C HIS A 282 4.81 4.49 -7.54
N LEU A 283 5.76 4.38 -6.61
CA LEU A 283 6.74 3.29 -6.59
C LEU A 283 6.47 2.44 -5.36
N ALA A 284 5.94 1.24 -5.55
CA ALA A 284 5.59 0.38 -4.42
C ALA A 284 6.65 -0.70 -4.18
N PHE A 285 6.87 -1.03 -2.91
CA PHE A 285 7.73 -2.12 -2.51
C PHE A 285 6.94 -3.09 -1.64
N ASN A 286 7.02 -4.38 -1.94
CA ASN A 286 6.26 -5.42 -1.22
C ASN A 286 4.72 -5.24 -1.30
N PHE A 287 3.95 -6.24 -0.86
CA PHE A 287 2.48 -6.15 -0.82
C PHE A 287 1.93 -6.67 0.52
N PRO A 288 0.82 -6.13 1.06
CA PRO A 288 0.06 -4.97 0.55
C PRO A 288 0.95 -3.75 0.33
N LEU A 289 0.61 -2.95 -0.70
CA LEU A 289 1.38 -1.79 -1.10
C LEU A 289 1.37 -0.78 0.07
N ASP A 290 2.42 -0.80 0.89
CA ASP A 290 2.69 0.14 1.99
C ASP A 290 4.01 0.89 1.66
#